data_AF-A0A127SS96-F1
#
_entry.id   AF-A0A127SS96-F1
#
_cell.length_a   1.000
_cell.length_b   1.000
_cell.length_c   1.000
_cell.angle_alpha   90.00
_cell.angle_beta   90.00
_cell.angle_gamma   90.00
#
_symmetry.space_group_name_H-M   'P 1'
#
loop_
_entity.id
_entity.type
_entity.pdbx_description
1 polymer ?
#
loop_
_entity_poly.entity_id
_entity_poly.type
_entity_poly.pdbx_seq_one_letter_code
_entity_poly.pdbx_strand_id
1 'polypeptide(L)' 'MRKFDTKVQYLKYKVLREVARQAWNDTLLDNVMSIPRELAPRNAETIYCCVYKERAILSERVRRRY' A
#
# COMPACT_ATOMS: atom_id res chain seq x y z
N MET A 1 13.13 -9.01 -13.61
CA MET A 1 11.86 -8.27 -13.42
C MET A 1 10.82 -9.26 -12.91
N ARG A 2 10.23 -9.08 -11.72
CA ARG A 2 9.16 -9.97 -11.25
C ARG A 2 7.94 -9.76 -12.14
N LYS A 3 7.48 -10.81 -12.83
CA LYS A 3 6.24 -10.78 -13.61
C LYS A 3 5.07 -10.95 -12.64
N PHE A 4 4.06 -10.09 -12.75
CA PHE A 4 2.82 -10.17 -11.99
C PHE A 4 1.68 -10.32 -12.99
N ASP A 5 0.83 -11.33 -12.78
CA ASP A 5 -0.28 -11.64 -13.69
C ASP A 5 -1.43 -10.64 -13.53
N THR A 6 -1.52 -10.00 -12.37
CA THR A 6 -2.60 -9.04 -12.07
C THR A 6 -2.07 -7.76 -11.42
N LYS A 7 -2.78 -6.67 -11.67
CA LYS A 7 -2.55 -5.38 -10.99
C LYS A 7 -2.64 -5.50 -9.46
N VAL A 8 -3.49 -6.41 -8.97
CA VAL A 8 -3.65 -6.67 -7.52
C VAL A 8 -2.42 -7.33 -6.92
N GLN A 9 -1.80 -8.29 -7.60
CA GLN A 9 -0.56 -8.92 -7.16
C GLN A 9 0.60 -7.92 -7.12
N TYR A 10 0.71 -7.07 -8.14
CA TYR A 10 1.70 -5.99 -8.17
C TYR A 10 1.50 -5.02 -7.00
N LEU A 11 0.25 -4.61 -6.73
CA LEU A 11 -0.08 -3.74 -5.61
C LEU A 11 0.25 -4.40 -4.26
N LYS A 12 -0.09 -5.68 -4.08
CA LYS A 12 0.25 -6.45 -2.87
C LYS A 12 1.76 -6.49 -2.65
N TYR A 13 2.54 -6.76 -3.70
CA TYR A 13 3.99 -6.72 -3.62
C TYR A 13 4.52 -5.35 -3.20
N LYS A 14 3.99 -4.27 -3.79
CA LYS A 14 4.40 -2.90 -3.48
C LYS A 14 4.10 -2.53 -2.02
N VAL A 15 2.92 -2.90 -1.50
CA VAL A 15 2.55 -2.75 -0.08
C VAL A 15 3.54 -3.47 0.83
N LEU A 16 3.78 -4.76 0.55
CA LEU A 16 4.65 -5.57 1.42
C LEU A 16 6.09 -5.10 1.43
N ARG A 17 6.58 -4.60 0.29
CA ARG A 17 7.91 -4.00 0.19
C ARG A 17 8.02 -2.74 1.04
N GLU A 18 7.00 -1.88 1.00
CA GLU A 18 7.01 -0.62 1.74
C GLU A 18 6.88 -0.84 3.24
N VAL A 19 5.98 -1.74 3.66
CA VAL A 19 5.85 -2.18 5.05
C VAL A 19 7.17 -2.76 5.56
N ALA A 20 7.83 -3.63 4.80
CA ALA A 20 9.12 -4.19 5.19
C ALA A 20 10.22 -3.12 5.31
N ARG A 21 10.23 -2.12 4.43
CA ARG A 21 11.17 -0.99 4.48
C ARG A 21 10.96 -0.13 5.74
N GLN A 22 9.71 0.17 6.08
CA GLN A 22 9.40 0.97 7.26
C GLN A 22 9.57 0.19 8.58
N ALA A 23 9.27 -1.12 8.57
CA ALA A 23 9.58 -2.03 9.66
C ALA A 23 11.08 -2.10 9.93
N TRP A 24 11.91 -2.16 8.88
CA TRP A 24 13.36 -2.13 8.98
C TRP A 24 13.90 -0.82 9.57
N ASN A 25 13.20 0.29 9.34
CA ASN A 25 13.58 1.61 9.84
C ASN A 25 12.99 1.92 11.23
N ASP A 26 12.33 0.96 11.90
CA ASP A 26 11.59 1.15 13.17
C ASP A 26 10.55 2.29 13.16
N THR A 27 10.17 2.78 11.97
CA THR A 27 9.22 3.89 11.78
C THR A 27 7.83 3.40 11.35
N LEU A 28 7.60 2.10 11.43
CA LEU A 28 6.38 1.47 10.93
C LEU A 28 5.12 1.99 11.63
N LEU A 29 5.15 2.12 12.96
CA LEU A 29 3.97 2.52 13.74
C LEU A 29 3.58 3.98 13.46
N ASP A 30 4.56 4.87 13.28
CA ASP A 30 4.33 6.27 12.96
C ASP A 30 3.84 6.48 11.52
N ASN A 31 4.29 5.62 10.59
CA ASN A 31 4.02 5.77 9.17
C ASN A 31 2.98 4.79 8.60
N VAL A 32 2.41 3.89 9.42
CA VAL A 32 1.38 2.93 9.00
C VAL A 32 0.21 3.60 8.27
N MET A 33 -0.16 4.82 8.67
CA MET A 33 -1.23 5.62 8.07
C MET A 33 -0.77 6.44 6.85
N SER A 34 0.53 6.67 6.68
CA SER A 34 1.11 7.38 5.53
C SER A 34 1.45 6.43 4.37
N ILE A 35 1.75 5.14 4.64
CA ILE A 35 2.02 4.11 3.61
C ILE A 35 0.94 4.10 2.51
N PRO A 36 -0.38 4.05 2.80
CA PRO A 36 -1.41 4.02 1.76
C PRO A 36 -1.47 5.31 0.93
N ARG A 37 -1.08 6.45 1.51
CA ARG A 37 -1.02 7.76 0.85
C ARG A 37 0.14 7.85 -0.13
N GLU A 38 1.30 7.32 0.25
CA GLU A 38 2.49 7.25 -0.60
C GLU A 38 2.33 6.23 -1.74
N LEU A 39 1.70 5.09 -1.45
CA LEU A 39 1.52 4.03 -2.43
C LEU A 39 0.48 4.39 -3.52
N ALA A 40 -0.56 5.13 -3.12
CA ALA A 40 -1.66 5.61 -3.97
C ALA A 40 -1.71 7.15 -3.97
N PRO A 41 -0.83 7.81 -4.75
CA PRO A 41 -0.88 9.24 -4.96
C PRO A 41 -2.16 9.63 -5.71
N ARG A 42 -2.68 10.83 -5.44
CA ARG A 42 -3.97 11.33 -5.96
C ARG A 42 -4.03 11.41 -7.50
N ASN A 43 -2.88 11.31 -8.17
CA ASN A 43 -2.72 11.42 -9.61
C ASN A 43 -2.51 10.06 -10.30
N ALA A 44 -2.60 8.95 -9.57
CA ALA A 44 -2.61 7.63 -10.17
C ALA A 44 -3.94 7.43 -10.91
N GLU A 45 -3.87 7.00 -12.18
CA GLU A 45 -5.02 6.65 -13.03
C GLU A 45 -5.74 5.38 -12.52
N THR A 46 -6.18 5.37 -11.26
CA THR A 46 -7.12 4.36 -10.77
C THR A 46 -8.53 4.84 -11.06
N ILE A 47 -9.07 4.30 -12.15
CA ILE A 47 -10.39 4.56 -12.76
C ILE A 47 -11.59 4.31 -11.80
N TYR A 48 -11.35 3.97 -10.54
CA TYR A 48 -12.41 3.76 -9.54
C TYR A 48 -12.58 4.99 -8.65
N CYS A 49 -13.83 5.41 -8.47
CA CYS A 49 -14.30 6.61 -7.78
C CYS A 49 -13.74 6.94 -6.39
N CYS A 50 -12.81 6.18 -5.79
CA CYS A 50 -12.36 6.44 -4.43
C CYS A 50 -10.90 5.99 -4.21
N VAL A 51 -9.93 6.90 -4.43
CA VAL A 51 -8.61 6.86 -3.77
C VAL A 51 -8.76 6.63 -2.26
N TYR A 52 -9.86 7.12 -1.66
CA TYR A 52 -10.25 6.86 -0.28
C TYR A 52 -10.61 5.39 0.02
N LYS A 53 -11.29 4.71 -0.91
CA LYS A 53 -11.66 3.29 -0.77
C LYS A 53 -10.42 2.41 -0.91
N GLU A 54 -9.53 2.74 -1.85
CA GLU A 54 -8.24 2.06 -1.94
C GLU A 54 -7.39 2.29 -0.69
N ARG A 55 -7.30 3.53 -0.18
CA ARG A 55 -6.60 3.81 1.08
C ARG A 55 -7.20 3.07 2.27
N ALA A 56 -8.53 2.96 2.35
CA ALA A 56 -9.20 2.18 3.39
C ALA A 56 -8.87 0.68 3.28
N ILE A 57 -8.93 0.11 2.06
CA ILE A 57 -8.56 -1.30 1.81
C ILE A 57 -7.08 -1.54 2.12
N LEU A 58 -6.20 -0.61 1.76
CA LEU A 58 -4.77 -0.69 2.05
C LEU A 58 -4.50 -0.59 3.56
N SER A 59 -5.15 0.34 4.26
CA SER A 59 -5.04 0.48 5.71
C SER A 59 -5.50 -0.78 6.44
N GLU A 60 -6.63 -1.37 6.03
CA GLU A 60 -7.12 -2.63 6.60
C GLU A 60 -6.18 -3.81 6.30
N ARG A 61 -5.54 -3.85 5.12
CA ARG A 61 -4.54 -4.88 4.78
C ARG A 61 -3.27 -4.77 5.59
N VAL A 62 -2.84 -3.54 5.91
CA VAL A 62 -1.70 -3.28 6.79
C VAL A 62 -2.08 -3.68 8.23
N ARG A 63 -3.27 -3.28 8.70
CA ARG A 63 -3.78 -3.61 10.04
C ARG A 63 -4.00 -5.10 10.27
N ARG A 64 -4.48 -5.86 9.29
CA ARG A 64 -4.68 -7.32 9.42
C ARG A 64 -3.40 -8.15 9.52
N ARG A 65 -2.22 -7.56 9.28
CA ARG A 65 -0.92 -8.25 9.37
C ARG A 65 -0.16 -7.99 10.66
N TYR A 66 -0.69 -7.14 11.55
CA TYR A 66 -0.15 -6.84 12.87
C TYR A 66 -1.20 -7.11 13.94
#